data_AF-A0A661IZ15-F1
#
_entry.id   AF-A0A661IZ15-F1
#
_cell.length_a   1.000
_cell.length_b   1.000
_cell.length_c   1.000
_cell.angle_alpha   90.00
_cell.angle_beta   90.00
_cell.angle_gamma   90.00
#
_symmetry.space_group_name_H-M   'P 1'
#
loop_
_entity.id
_entity.type
_entity.pdbx_description
1 polymer ?
#
loop_
_entity_poly.entity_id
_entity_poly.type
_entity_poly.pdbx_seq_one_letter_code
_entity_poly.pdbx_strand_id
1 'polypeptide(L)' 'MLKEVIAEEIRRKGPISFCRFMELCLYHPEFGYYMKPRIPRGKGGDYLTAPTISPLFGHTLARKIASLA' A
#
# COMPACT_ATOMS: atom_id res chain seq x y z
N MET A 1 -16.65 10.19 2.33
CA MET A 1 -15.72 9.77 1.26
C MET A 1 -14.34 10.39 1.47
N LEU A 2 -13.24 9.76 1.01
CA LEU A 2 -11.87 10.25 1.23
C LEU A 2 -11.64 11.71 0.78
N LYS A 3 -12.25 12.11 -0.35
CA LYS A 3 -12.18 13.49 -0.87
C LYS A 3 -12.61 14.53 0.17
N GLU A 4 -13.65 14.24 0.94
CA GLU A 4 -14.18 15.16 1.95
C GLU A 4 -13.21 15.32 3.13
N VAL A 5 -12.58 14.23 3.55
CA VAL A 5 -11.55 14.23 4.60
C VAL A 5 -10.37 15.12 4.19
N ILE A 6 -9.86 14.95 2.98
CA ILE A 6 -8.74 15.74 2.45
C ILE A 6 -9.13 17.22 2.34
N ALA A 7 -10.31 17.50 1.79
CA ALA A 7 -10.79 18.87 1.63
C ALA A 7 -10.97 19.59 2.98
N GLU A 8 -11.46 18.88 3.99
CA GLU A 8 -11.63 19.42 5.34
C GLU A 8 -10.29 19.70 6.02
N GLU A 9 -9.31 18.80 5.88
CA GLU A 9 -7.96 19.04 6.42
C GLU A 9 -7.33 20.28 5.78
N ILE A 10 -7.46 20.44 4.46
CA ILE A 10 -6.95 21.61 3.73
C ILE A 10 -7.65 22.90 4.16
N ARG A 11 -8.97 22.89 4.33
CA ARG A 11 -9.72 24.06 4.82
C ARG A 11 -9.26 24.50 6.21
N ARG A 12 -8.97 23.55 7.10
CA ARG A 12 -8.61 23.83 8.50
C ARG A 12 -7.15 24.18 8.71
N LYS A 13 -6.24 23.57 7.95
CA LYS A 13 -4.79 23.65 8.19
C LYS A 13 -4.01 24.33 7.06
N GLY A 14 -4.70 24.70 5.97
CA GLY A 14 -4.07 25.17 4.75
C GLY A 14 -3.60 24.00 3.85
N PRO A 15 -2.89 24.31 2.75
CA PRO A 15 -2.42 23.30 1.81
C PRO A 15 -1.64 22.17 2.49
N ILE A 16 -1.89 20.92 2.07
CA ILE A 16 -1.15 19.76 2.54
C ILE A 16 -0.05 19.38 1.55
N SER A 17 1.02 18.75 2.04
CA SER A 17 2.06 18.21 1.16
C SER A 17 1.55 17.00 0.38
N PHE A 18 2.20 16.68 -0.73
CA PHE A 18 1.89 15.47 -1.48
C PHE A 18 2.10 14.19 -0.64
N CYS A 19 3.09 14.20 0.26
CA CYS A 19 3.32 13.09 1.19
C CYS A 19 2.09 12.85 2.07
N ARG A 20 1.49 13.91 2.64
CA ARG A 20 0.28 13.81 3.45
C ARG A 20 -0.94 13.36 2.63
N PHE A 21 -1.07 13.85 1.40
CA PHE A 21 -2.11 13.37 0.48
C PHE A 21 -1.97 11.87 0.21
N MET A 22 -0.77 11.38 -0.11
CA MET A 22 -0.50 9.96 -0.35
C MET A 22 -0.73 9.11 0.89
N GLU A 23 -0.35 9.59 2.07
CA GLU A 23 -0.63 8.92 3.34
C GLU A 23 -2.13 8.67 3.52
N LEU A 24 -2.98 9.68 3.28
CA LEU A 24 -4.43 9.55 3.37
C LEU A 24 -4.98 8.59 2.29
N CYS A 25 -4.53 8.72 1.05
CA CYS A 25 -4.95 7.85 -0.05
C CYS A 25 -4.59 6.37 0.19
N LEU A 26 -3.44 6.10 0.77
CA LEU A 26 -2.96 4.74 0.98
C LEU A 26 -3.46 4.13 2.30
N TYR A 27 -3.53 4.94 3.36
CA TYR A 27 -3.60 4.43 4.74
C TYR A 27 -4.70 5.06 5.60
N HIS A 28 -5.59 5.90 5.07
CA HIS A 28 -6.74 6.37 5.87
C HIS A 28 -7.52 5.17 6.45
N PRO A 29 -7.83 5.11 7.76
CA PRO A 29 -8.38 3.91 8.40
C PRO A 29 -9.63 3.35 7.72
N GLU A 30 -10.51 4.22 7.23
CA GLU A 30 -11.77 3.82 6.58
C GLU A 30 -11.70 3.77 5.04
N PHE A 31 -10.84 4.58 4.43
CA PHE A 31 -10.90 4.85 2.99
C PHE A 31 -9.59 4.61 2.25
N GLY A 32 -8.50 4.37 2.98
CA GLY A 32 -7.18 4.15 2.43
C GLY A 32 -7.16 2.89 1.59
N TYR A 33 -6.47 2.94 0.45
CA TYR A 33 -6.36 1.82 -0.47
C TYR A 33 -5.96 0.54 0.28
N TYR A 34 -4.85 0.54 1.00
CA TYR A 34 -4.33 -0.63 1.72
C TYR A 34 -5.09 -1.02 2.98
N MET A 35 -6.04 -0.20 3.44
CA MET A 35 -6.85 -0.49 4.62
C MET A 35 -8.10 -1.31 4.28
N LYS A 36 -8.40 -1.51 2.99
CA LYS A 36 -9.53 -2.34 2.55
C LYS A 36 -9.25 -3.83 2.79
N PRO A 37 -10.17 -4.58 3.44
CA PRO A 37 -9.95 -5.98 3.79
C PRO A 37 -9.85 -6.96 2.60
N ARG A 38 -10.16 -6.51 1.38
CA ARG A 38 -10.30 -7.35 0.19
C ARG A 38 -9.59 -6.80 -1.05
N ILE A 39 -8.41 -6.19 -0.92
CA ILE A 39 -7.58 -6.01 -2.13
C ILE A 39 -7.04 -7.39 -2.48
N PRO A 40 -7.48 -8.04 -3.57
CA PRO A 40 -6.87 -9.28 -3.96
C PRO A 40 -5.42 -8.98 -4.34
N ARG A 41 -4.47 -9.83 -3.96
CA ARG A 41 -3.06 -9.66 -4.30
C ARG A 41 -2.71 -10.61 -5.44
N GLY A 42 -1.87 -10.19 -6.39
CA GLY A 42 -1.51 -11.02 -7.55
C GLY A 42 -2.56 -10.95 -8.66
N LYS A 43 -2.90 -12.08 -9.30
CA LYS A 43 -3.75 -12.10 -10.51
C LYS A 43 -5.15 -11.48 -10.36
N GLY A 44 -5.65 -11.34 -9.12
CA GLY A 44 -6.92 -10.66 -8.85
C GLY A 44 -6.77 -9.21 -8.39
N GLY A 45 -5.55 -8.71 -8.21
CA GLY A 45 -5.26 -7.37 -7.70
C GLY A 45 -4.90 -6.38 -8.79
N ASP A 46 -4.71 -5.13 -8.37
CA ASP A 46 -4.34 -4.04 -9.29
C ASP A 46 -2.91 -4.20 -9.83
N TYR A 47 -2.07 -5.00 -9.17
CA TYR A 47 -0.69 -5.24 -9.60
C TYR A 47 -0.16 -6.61 -9.14
N LEU A 48 0.83 -7.11 -9.89
CA LEU A 48 1.59 -8.30 -9.55
C LEU A 48 2.83 -7.93 -8.73
N THR A 49 3.22 -8.81 -7.82
CA THR A 49 4.50 -8.74 -7.10
C THR A 49 5.29 -10.03 -7.30
N ALA A 50 6.62 -9.99 -7.16
CA ALA A 50 7.48 -11.15 -7.41
C ALA A 50 7.02 -12.45 -6.68
N PRO A 51 6.60 -12.42 -5.39
CA PRO A 51 6.07 -13.60 -4.72
C PRO A 51 4.81 -14.19 -5.36
N THR A 52 4.00 -13.37 -6.04
CA THR A 52 2.75 -13.81 -6.69
C THR A 52 2.96 -14.41 -8.08
N ILE A 53 4.17 -14.30 -8.64
CA ILE A 53 4.50 -14.79 -10.00
C ILE A 53 5.08 -16.21 -9.93
N SER A 54 6.01 -16.49 -9.01
CA SER A 54 6.67 -17.79 -8.92
C SER A 54 7.19 -18.08 -7.50
N PRO A 55 7.11 -19.34 -7.02
CA PRO A 55 7.73 -19.77 -5.77
C PRO A 55 9.25 -19.56 -5.73
N LEU A 56 9.91 -19.48 -6.89
CA LEU A 56 11.36 -19.30 -6.98
C LEU A 56 11.87 -18.03 -6.30
N PHE A 57 11.06 -16.97 -6.24
CA PHE A 57 11.43 -15.74 -5.52
C PHE A 57 11.66 -16.03 -4.03
N GLY A 58 10.71 -16.73 -3.39
CA GLY A 58 10.80 -17.12 -1.99
C GLY A 58 11.96 -18.07 -1.73
N HIS A 59 12.15 -19.10 -2.56
CA HIS A 59 13.27 -20.03 -2.43
C HIS A 59 14.64 -19.36 -2.53
N THR A 60 14.79 -18.44 -3.49
CA THR A 60 16.06 -17.74 -3.71
C THR A 60 16.39 -16.82 -2.54
N LEU A 61 15.38 -16.07 -2.05
CA LEU A 61 15.55 -15.20 -0.89
C LEU A 61 15.90 -16.00 0.37
N ALA A 62 15.22 -17.11 0.63
CA ALA A 62 15.49 -17.96 1.78
C ALA A 62 16.93 -18.51 1.78
N ARG A 63 17.42 -18.98 0.63
CA ARG A 63 18.81 -19.45 0.48
C ARG A 63 19.82 -18.34 0.76
N LYS A 64 19.56 -17.11 0.31
CA LYS A 64 20.45 -15.97 0.58
C LYS A 64 20.45 -15.57 2.05
N ILE A 65 19.28 -15.55 2.70
CA ILE A 65 19.20 -15.23 4.14
C ILE A 65 19.94 -16.28 4.96
N ALA A 66 19.78 -17.57 4.64
CA ALA A 66 20.46 -18.65 5.33
C ALA A 66 21.99 -18.60 5.21
N SER A 67 22.54 -18.02 4.14
CA SER A 67 24.00 -17.86 3.97
C SER A 67 24.58 -16.61 4.64
N LEU A 68 23.74 -15.77 5.25
CA LEU A 68 24.15 -14.63 6.06
C LEU A 68 24.24 -14.95 7.56
N ALA A 69 23.83 -16.16 7.96
CA ALA A 69 23.89 -16.66 9.33
C ALA A 69 25.22 -17.37 9.62
#